data_AF-A0AAV3V221-F1
#
_entry.id   AF-A0AAV3V221-F1
#
_cell.length_a   1.000
_cell.length_b   1.000
_cell.length_c   1.000
_cell.angle_alpha   90.00
_cell.angle_beta   90.00
_cell.angle_gamma   90.00
#
_symmetry.space_group_name_H-M   'P 1'
#
loop_
_entity.id
_entity.type
_entity.pdbx_description
1 polymer ?
#
loop_
_entity_poly.entity_id
_entity_poly.type
_entity_poly.pdbx_seq_one_letter_code
_entity_poly.pdbx_strand_id
1 'polypeptide(L)'
;MKITSSLFAFMLCVLVSSHALAEPVSEDKRISVDIRRTTFIVNDIDTSLKLYRDALGLNVIYDQMINSPMENGETRKRRLVLMQANDTFIGALGLLQYIHPVKPQRQEHFDEPVPGDPIMVMNVSDLDTRWPAVEKSPEVEVIEAPHHVEYPRAGGGKIAVMVSMIRDPDGYWIEVNQLLDAPAKASD
;
A
#
# COMPACT_ATOMS: atom_id res chain seq x y z
N MET A 1 31.08 25.93 55.05
CA MET A 1 31.21 25.92 53.58
C MET A 1 30.03 25.13 53.03
N LYS A 2 29.00 25.82 52.51
CA LYS A 2 27.76 25.19 52.03
C LYS A 2 27.92 24.85 50.55
N ILE A 3 27.82 23.57 50.18
CA ILE A 3 27.77 23.14 48.79
C ILE A 3 26.31 22.79 48.51
N THR A 4 25.61 23.72 47.87
CA THR A 4 24.27 23.48 47.31
C THR A 4 24.43 22.81 45.96
N SER A 5 24.15 21.51 45.90
CA SER A 5 24.04 20.75 44.65
C SER A 5 22.74 21.14 43.96
N SER A 6 22.83 21.74 42.77
CA SER A 6 21.68 22.06 41.91
C SER A 6 21.47 20.86 40.98
N LEU A 7 20.40 20.11 41.22
CA LEU A 7 20.00 18.98 40.38
C LEU A 7 19.21 19.53 39.19
N PHE A 8 19.86 19.60 38.02
CA PHE A 8 19.21 19.97 36.77
C PHE A 8 18.38 18.77 36.28
N ALA A 9 17.05 18.86 36.36
CA ALA A 9 16.15 17.86 35.80
C ALA A 9 16.04 18.09 34.28
N PHE A 10 16.64 17.21 33.49
CA PHE A 10 16.46 17.18 32.04
C PHE A 10 15.09 16.54 31.74
N MET A 11 14.10 17.37 31.44
CA MET A 11 12.78 16.92 30.99
C MET A 11 12.88 16.50 29.53
N LEU A 12 13.00 15.20 29.29
CA LEU A 12 12.98 14.61 27.96
C LEU A 12 11.55 14.69 27.41
N CYS A 13 11.25 15.72 26.62
CA CYS A 13 10.02 15.79 25.82
C CYS A 13 10.08 14.72 24.74
N VAL A 14 9.47 13.55 25.01
CA VAL A 14 9.20 12.56 23.97
C VAL A 14 8.07 13.11 23.11
N LEU A 15 8.40 13.56 21.89
CA LEU A 15 7.41 13.84 20.86
C LEU A 15 6.73 12.52 20.50
N VAL A 16 5.50 12.33 20.98
CA VAL A 16 4.66 11.22 20.56
C VAL A 16 4.14 11.57 19.17
N SER A 17 4.78 11.05 18.13
CA SER A 17 4.24 11.12 16.77
C SER A 17 2.91 10.37 16.73
N SER A 18 1.81 11.11 16.61
CA SER A 18 0.48 10.54 16.41
C SER A 18 0.41 9.99 14.99
N HIS A 19 0.65 8.70 14.83
CA HIS A 19 0.49 8.05 13.53
C HIS A 19 -1.00 7.90 13.23
N ALA A 20 -1.40 8.24 12.01
CA ALA A 20 -2.75 7.96 11.53
C ALA A 20 -2.98 6.43 11.56
N LEU A 21 -4.01 5.98 12.28
CA LEU A 21 -4.42 4.59 12.32
C LEU A 21 -5.65 4.40 11.44
N ALA A 22 -5.76 3.22 10.83
CA ALA A 22 -6.98 2.82 10.17
C ALA A 22 -8.08 2.65 11.24
N GLU A 23 -9.22 3.28 11.04
CA GLU A 23 -10.38 3.17 11.91
C GLU A 23 -11.67 3.05 11.09
N PRO A 24 -12.65 2.24 11.52
CA PRO A 24 -13.95 2.20 10.88
C PRO A 24 -14.69 3.52 11.13
N VAL A 25 -15.50 3.96 10.17
CA VAL A 25 -16.44 5.07 10.39
C VAL A 25 -17.43 4.73 11.52
N SER A 26 -17.97 5.77 12.16
CA SER A 26 -18.99 5.64 13.20
C SER A 26 -20.22 4.89 12.67
N GLU A 27 -20.92 4.15 13.54
CA GLU A 27 -22.00 3.24 13.13
C GLU A 27 -23.11 3.95 12.35
N ASP A 28 -23.44 5.18 12.72
CA ASP A 28 -24.44 6.03 12.07
C ASP A 28 -24.05 6.44 10.63
N LYS A 29 -22.76 6.35 10.29
CA LYS A 29 -22.21 6.69 8.96
C LYS A 29 -21.90 5.46 8.11
N ARG A 30 -22.10 4.24 8.62
CA ARG A 30 -21.84 3.02 7.85
C ARG A 30 -22.92 2.81 6.79
N ILE A 31 -22.50 2.27 5.64
CA ILE A 31 -23.37 1.84 4.56
C ILE A 31 -23.22 0.34 4.35
N SER A 32 -24.20 -0.31 3.70
CA SER A 32 -24.18 -1.76 3.44
C SER A 32 -23.31 -2.16 2.26
N VAL A 33 -22.13 -1.55 2.11
CA VAL A 33 -21.17 -1.80 1.02
C VAL A 33 -19.75 -1.77 1.55
N ASP A 34 -18.99 -2.82 1.24
CA ASP A 34 -17.60 -2.99 1.64
C ASP A 34 -16.71 -3.28 0.44
N ILE A 35 -15.59 -2.56 0.32
CA ILE A 35 -14.55 -2.86 -0.68
C ILE A 35 -13.61 -3.91 -0.08
N ARG A 36 -13.91 -5.18 -0.39
CA ARG A 36 -13.21 -6.32 0.19
C ARG A 36 -11.77 -6.48 -0.28
N ARG A 37 -11.56 -6.35 -1.59
CA ARG A 37 -10.29 -6.67 -2.23
C ARG A 37 -10.14 -6.02 -3.60
N THR A 38 -8.92 -5.57 -3.90
CA THR A 38 -8.45 -5.30 -5.27
C THR A 38 -7.54 -6.44 -5.72
N THR A 39 -7.62 -6.87 -6.99
CA THR A 39 -6.78 -7.97 -7.50
C THR A 39 -6.02 -7.55 -8.74
N PHE A 40 -4.71 -7.67 -8.67
CA PHE A 40 -3.80 -7.46 -9.79
C PHE A 40 -3.54 -8.78 -10.51
N ILE A 41 -3.61 -8.74 -11.83
CA ILE A 41 -3.21 -9.85 -12.67
C ILE A 41 -1.74 -9.63 -12.98
N VAL A 42 -0.93 -10.57 -12.55
CA VAL A 42 0.54 -10.45 -12.59
C VAL A 42 1.14 -11.56 -13.44
N ASN A 43 2.28 -11.25 -14.06
CA ASN A 43 3.02 -12.21 -14.88
C ASN A 43 3.78 -13.22 -14.01
N ASP A 44 4.34 -12.77 -12.88
CA ASP A 44 5.09 -13.61 -11.94
C ASP A 44 4.83 -13.20 -10.47
N ILE A 45 4.12 -14.06 -9.73
CA ILE A 45 3.78 -13.80 -8.32
C ILE A 45 5.02 -13.74 -7.43
N ASP A 46 6.06 -14.53 -7.71
CA ASP A 46 7.23 -14.57 -6.84
C ASP A 46 8.05 -13.28 -6.95
N THR A 47 8.09 -12.66 -8.14
CA THR A 47 8.60 -11.30 -8.33
C THR A 47 7.75 -10.27 -7.59
N SER A 48 6.42 -10.26 -7.78
CA SER A 48 5.54 -9.29 -7.11
C SER A 48 5.59 -9.39 -5.58
N LEU A 49 5.74 -10.60 -5.02
CA LEU A 49 5.80 -10.80 -3.57
C LEU A 49 7.03 -10.16 -2.91
N LYS A 50 8.12 -9.96 -3.65
CA LYS A 50 9.30 -9.25 -3.12
C LYS A 50 8.97 -7.79 -2.79
N LEU A 51 8.10 -7.16 -3.57
CA LEU A 51 7.58 -5.83 -3.25
C LEU A 51 6.55 -5.90 -2.12
N TYR A 52 5.44 -6.59 -2.36
CA TYR A 52 4.26 -6.46 -1.51
C TYR A 52 4.40 -7.13 -0.13
N ARG A 53 4.99 -8.33 -0.08
CA ARG A 53 5.19 -9.06 1.18
C ARG A 53 6.53 -8.68 1.82
N ASP A 54 7.61 -8.73 1.05
CA ASP A 54 8.96 -8.64 1.64
C ASP A 54 9.39 -7.18 1.92
N ALA A 55 9.18 -6.25 0.97
CA ALA A 55 9.55 -4.85 1.16
C ALA A 55 8.49 -4.04 1.92
N LEU A 56 7.21 -4.18 1.56
CA LEU A 56 6.11 -3.43 2.17
C LEU A 56 5.55 -4.09 3.45
N GLY A 57 5.73 -5.41 3.62
CA GLY A 57 5.33 -6.11 4.84
C GLY A 57 3.86 -6.55 4.88
N LEU A 58 3.15 -6.66 3.75
CA LEU A 58 1.78 -7.18 3.77
C LEU A 58 1.74 -8.67 4.16
N ASN A 59 0.76 -9.05 4.96
CA ASN A 59 0.62 -10.41 5.48
C ASN A 59 -0.07 -11.31 4.45
N VAL A 60 0.59 -12.38 4.01
CA VAL A 60 -0.06 -13.40 3.16
C VAL A 60 -1.07 -14.20 3.99
N ILE A 61 -2.34 -14.17 3.57
CA ILE A 61 -3.45 -14.87 4.24
C ILE A 61 -4.02 -16.02 3.41
N TYR A 62 -3.64 -16.10 2.13
CA TYR A 62 -4.04 -17.17 1.21
C TYR A 62 -3.01 -17.27 0.09
N ASP A 63 -2.55 -18.48 -0.24
CA ASP A 63 -1.72 -18.75 -1.41
C ASP A 63 -2.06 -20.15 -1.92
N GLN A 64 -2.76 -20.24 -3.05
CA GLN A 64 -3.23 -21.52 -3.58
C GLN A 64 -3.19 -21.59 -5.10
N MET A 65 -2.97 -22.81 -5.59
CA MET A 65 -3.20 -23.18 -6.98
C MET A 65 -4.68 -23.50 -7.21
N ILE A 66 -5.32 -22.74 -8.10
CA ILE A 66 -6.71 -22.90 -8.51
C ILE A 66 -6.75 -23.56 -9.88
N ASN A 67 -7.38 -24.74 -9.94
CA ASN A 67 -7.62 -25.47 -11.17
C ASN A 67 -9.11 -25.36 -11.54
N SER A 68 -9.41 -25.12 -12.81
CA SER A 68 -10.79 -25.10 -13.32
C SER A 68 -10.87 -25.67 -14.74
N PRO A 69 -11.93 -26.41 -15.09
CA PRO A 69 -12.07 -26.96 -16.44
C PRO A 69 -12.21 -25.84 -17.50
N MET A 70 -11.75 -26.13 -18.72
CA MET A 70 -11.92 -25.29 -19.91
C MET A 70 -12.79 -26.02 -20.94
N GLU A 71 -13.42 -25.27 -21.84
CA GLU A 71 -14.30 -25.82 -22.89
C GLU A 71 -13.58 -26.75 -23.86
N ASN A 72 -12.29 -26.53 -24.09
CA ASN A 72 -11.45 -27.35 -24.96
C ASN A 72 -10.94 -28.65 -24.30
N GLY A 73 -11.43 -28.99 -23.09
CA GLY A 73 -11.03 -30.18 -22.35
C GLY A 73 -9.75 -30.03 -21.53
N GLU A 74 -9.05 -28.90 -21.63
CA GLU A 74 -7.87 -28.62 -20.81
C GLU A 74 -8.24 -28.10 -19.42
N THR A 75 -7.27 -28.05 -18.51
CA THR A 75 -7.44 -27.48 -17.17
C THR A 75 -6.73 -26.14 -17.07
N ARG A 76 -7.49 -25.06 -16.83
CA ARG A 76 -6.94 -23.76 -16.49
C ARG A 76 -6.29 -23.81 -15.12
N LYS A 77 -5.04 -23.35 -15.02
CA LYS A 77 -4.25 -23.29 -13.79
C LYS A 77 -3.91 -21.85 -13.46
N ARG A 78 -4.22 -21.42 -12.25
CA ARG A 78 -3.91 -20.07 -11.73
C ARG A 78 -3.33 -20.18 -10.33
N ARG A 79 -2.42 -19.28 -9.95
CA ARG A 79 -2.02 -19.08 -8.56
C ARG A 79 -2.69 -17.81 -8.06
N LEU A 80 -3.38 -17.90 -6.93
CA LEU A 80 -3.99 -16.75 -6.26
C LEU A 80 -3.33 -16.58 -4.90
N VAL A 81 -2.74 -15.40 -4.69
CA VAL A 81 -2.23 -14.97 -3.39
C VAL A 81 -3.06 -13.80 -2.89
N LEU A 82 -3.55 -13.87 -1.66
CA LEU A 82 -4.23 -12.77 -0.98
C LEU A 82 -3.38 -12.28 0.18
N MET A 83 -3.23 -10.97 0.27
CA MET A 83 -2.47 -10.29 1.29
C MET A 83 -3.34 -9.27 2.02
N GLN A 84 -3.02 -9.06 3.29
CA GLN A 84 -3.75 -8.23 4.21
C GLN A 84 -2.85 -7.16 4.81
N ALA A 85 -3.39 -5.94 4.88
CA ALA A 85 -2.82 -4.84 5.66
C ALA A 85 -3.37 -4.90 7.10
N ASN A 86 -4.11 -3.89 7.53
CA ASN A 86 -4.52 -3.71 8.93
C ASN A 86 -5.99 -4.06 9.22
N ASP A 87 -6.76 -4.55 8.24
CA ASP A 87 -8.17 -4.90 8.41
C ASP A 87 -8.44 -6.35 7.99
N THR A 88 -9.24 -7.05 8.80
CA THR A 88 -9.54 -8.47 8.57
C THR A 88 -10.61 -8.73 7.51
N PHE A 89 -11.35 -7.69 7.12
CA PHE A 89 -12.53 -7.79 6.28
C PHE A 89 -12.38 -7.02 4.94
N ILE A 90 -11.85 -5.80 4.98
CA ILE A 90 -11.71 -4.92 3.80
C ILE A 90 -10.25 -4.68 3.40
N GLY A 91 -10.06 -4.10 2.21
CA GLY A 91 -8.76 -3.57 1.78
C GLY A 91 -7.67 -4.62 1.52
N ALA A 92 -8.04 -5.87 1.25
CA ALA A 92 -7.05 -6.88 0.87
C ALA A 92 -6.49 -6.64 -0.53
N LEU A 93 -5.23 -7.01 -0.75
CA LEU A 93 -4.60 -7.04 -2.06
C LEU A 93 -4.49 -8.49 -2.56
N GLY A 94 -5.02 -8.77 -3.75
CA GLY A 94 -4.87 -10.05 -4.42
C GLY A 94 -3.86 -9.97 -5.56
N LEU A 95 -3.03 -11.00 -5.70
CA LEU A 95 -2.22 -11.24 -6.89
C LEU A 95 -2.72 -12.52 -7.57
N LEU A 96 -3.01 -12.44 -8.86
CA LEU A 96 -3.50 -13.56 -9.66
C LEU A 96 -2.59 -13.79 -10.87
N GLN A 97 -1.89 -14.91 -10.87
CA GLN A 97 -1.07 -15.33 -12.01
C GLN A 97 -1.77 -16.45 -12.78
N TYR A 98 -1.79 -16.32 -14.10
CA TYR A 98 -2.26 -17.37 -15.00
C TYR A 98 -1.09 -18.25 -15.42
N ILE A 99 -1.04 -19.48 -14.89
CA ILE A 99 -0.02 -20.48 -15.23
C ILE A 99 -0.40 -21.20 -16.53
N HIS A 100 -1.69 -21.47 -16.74
CA HIS A 100 -2.19 -22.07 -17.98
C HIS A 100 -3.64 -21.68 -18.27
N PRO A 101 -3.98 -21.18 -19.47
CA PRO A 101 -3.04 -20.63 -20.45
C PRO A 101 -2.40 -19.35 -19.89
N VAL A 102 -1.13 -19.12 -20.22
CA VAL A 102 -0.42 -17.89 -19.86
C VAL A 102 -1.11 -16.69 -20.50
N LYS A 103 -1.17 -15.57 -19.77
CA LYS A 103 -1.72 -14.31 -20.29
C LYS A 103 -0.61 -13.48 -20.95
N PRO A 104 -0.93 -12.72 -22.01
CA PRO A 104 0.04 -11.81 -22.59
C PRO A 104 0.42 -10.73 -21.58
N GLN A 105 1.68 -10.31 -21.60
CA GLN A 105 2.11 -9.12 -20.86
C GLN A 105 1.45 -7.88 -21.49
N ARG A 106 1.06 -6.92 -20.64
CA ARG A 106 0.61 -5.61 -21.11
C ARG A 106 1.74 -4.98 -21.94
N GLN A 107 1.40 -4.52 -23.15
CA GLN A 107 2.36 -3.93 -24.10
C GLN A 107 2.35 -2.40 -24.08
N GLU A 108 1.27 -1.81 -23.55
CA GLU A 108 1.12 -0.37 -23.50
C GLU A 108 1.94 0.20 -22.34
N HIS A 109 2.82 1.14 -22.66
CA HIS A 109 3.59 1.91 -21.69
C HIS A 109 3.25 3.39 -21.91
N PHE A 110 2.67 4.01 -20.89
CA PHE A 110 2.38 5.45 -20.84
C PHE A 110 3.27 6.09 -19.78
N ASP A 111 3.76 7.30 -20.00
CA ASP A 111 4.61 7.99 -19.01
C ASP A 111 3.81 8.48 -17.79
N GLU A 112 2.48 8.45 -17.88
CA GLU A 112 1.53 8.86 -16.84
C GLU A 112 0.34 7.87 -16.77
N PRO A 113 -0.38 7.79 -15.64
CA PRO A 113 -1.61 7.01 -15.56
C PRO A 113 -2.67 7.49 -16.55
N VAL A 114 -3.27 6.56 -17.30
CA VAL A 114 -4.33 6.88 -18.27
C VAL A 114 -5.69 6.31 -17.84
N PRO A 115 -6.82 6.78 -18.40
CA PRO A 115 -8.12 6.22 -18.09
C PRO A 115 -8.16 4.69 -18.27
N GLY A 116 -8.52 3.98 -17.19
CA GLY A 116 -8.50 2.52 -17.12
C GLY A 116 -7.41 1.97 -16.21
N ASP A 117 -6.37 2.75 -15.93
CA ASP A 117 -5.34 2.38 -14.96
C ASP A 117 -5.84 2.61 -13.52
N PRO A 118 -5.71 1.62 -12.63
CA PRO A 118 -5.92 1.86 -11.22
C PRO A 118 -4.69 2.55 -10.63
N ILE A 119 -4.93 3.53 -9.74
CA ILE A 119 -3.92 4.04 -8.82
C ILE A 119 -4.26 3.47 -7.44
N MET A 120 -3.37 2.66 -6.88
CA MET A 120 -3.53 2.12 -5.53
C MET A 120 -2.73 2.95 -4.56
N VAL A 121 -3.39 3.49 -3.54
CA VAL A 121 -2.74 4.29 -2.49
C VAL A 121 -2.58 3.45 -1.23
N MET A 122 -1.37 3.42 -0.69
CA MET A 122 -1.04 2.82 0.60
C MET A 122 -0.56 3.89 1.57
N ASN A 123 -1.00 3.79 2.83
CA ASN A 123 -0.39 4.54 3.93
C ASN A 123 0.60 3.65 4.69
N VAL A 124 1.84 4.09 4.77
CA VAL A 124 2.97 3.40 5.41
C VAL A 124 3.51 4.30 6.51
N SER A 125 3.31 3.91 7.77
CA SER A 125 3.69 4.73 8.94
C SER A 125 5.19 4.97 9.11
N ASP A 126 6.01 4.06 8.56
CA ASP A 126 7.46 3.96 8.70
C ASP A 126 8.11 3.91 7.31
N LEU A 127 7.68 4.80 6.41
CA LEU A 127 8.09 4.83 5.01
C LEU A 127 9.62 4.86 4.86
N ASP A 128 10.30 5.72 5.62
CA ASP A 128 11.76 5.82 5.59
C ASP A 128 12.48 4.49 5.87
N THR A 129 11.87 3.61 6.67
CA THR A 129 12.45 2.30 7.00
C THR A 129 12.23 1.30 5.86
N ARG A 130 11.07 1.34 5.19
CA ARG A 130 10.70 0.39 4.13
C ARG A 130 11.20 0.81 2.75
N TRP A 131 11.32 2.12 2.50
CA TRP A 131 11.62 2.67 1.19
C TRP A 131 12.90 2.08 0.54
N PRO A 132 14.02 1.88 1.27
CA PRO A 132 15.21 1.28 0.66
C PRO A 132 15.00 -0.14 0.13
N ALA A 133 14.04 -0.89 0.66
CA ALA A 133 13.66 -2.21 0.16
C ALA A 133 12.66 -2.12 -1.01
N VAL A 134 11.76 -1.13 -0.97
CA VAL A 134 10.81 -0.84 -2.06
C VAL A 134 11.56 -0.48 -3.33
N GLU A 135 12.47 0.49 -3.28
CA GLU A 135 13.26 0.94 -4.44
C GLU A 135 14.15 -0.17 -5.02
N LYS A 136 14.58 -1.14 -4.20
CA LYS A 136 15.41 -2.27 -4.64
C LYS A 136 14.60 -3.49 -5.05
N SER A 137 13.28 -3.43 -4.97
CA SER A 137 12.43 -4.54 -5.36
C SER A 137 12.58 -4.80 -6.86
N PRO A 138 12.69 -6.06 -7.30
CA PRO A 138 12.91 -6.35 -8.72
C PRO A 138 11.81 -5.79 -9.59
N GLU A 139 12.19 -5.19 -10.72
CA GLU A 139 11.28 -4.66 -11.75
C GLU A 139 10.35 -3.54 -11.27
N VAL A 140 10.62 -2.96 -10.08
CA VAL A 140 9.98 -1.73 -9.64
C VAL A 140 10.64 -0.53 -10.31
N GLU A 141 9.82 0.36 -10.85
CA GLU A 141 10.23 1.66 -11.34
C GLU A 141 9.82 2.73 -10.33
N VAL A 142 10.77 3.51 -9.83
CA VAL A 142 10.48 4.69 -9.02
C VAL A 142 10.14 5.84 -9.95
N ILE A 143 8.87 6.25 -9.93
CA ILE A 143 8.38 7.42 -10.66
C ILE A 143 8.71 8.69 -9.87
N GLU A 144 8.47 8.63 -8.57
CA GLU A 144 8.71 9.73 -7.64
C GLU A 144 9.15 9.18 -6.28
N ALA A 145 10.32 9.61 -5.81
CA ALA A 145 10.82 9.25 -4.49
C ALA A 145 10.10 10.04 -3.37
N PRO A 146 10.07 9.53 -2.12
CA PRO A 146 9.44 10.19 -0.99
C PRO A 146 9.90 11.63 -0.83
N HIS A 147 8.95 12.55 -0.90
CA HIS A 147 9.18 13.96 -0.65
C HIS A 147 7.94 14.58 0.01
N HIS A 148 8.16 15.67 0.74
CA HIS A 148 7.12 16.32 1.51
C HIS A 148 6.21 17.16 0.61
N VAL A 149 4.90 16.93 0.70
CA VAL A 149 3.86 17.70 0.03
C VAL A 149 2.82 18.16 1.04
N GLU A 150 2.28 19.36 0.82
CA GLU A 150 1.12 19.85 1.56
C GLU A 150 -0.08 19.98 0.63
N TYR A 151 -1.19 19.32 0.97
CA TYR A 151 -2.46 19.48 0.26
C TYR A 151 -3.42 20.37 1.04
N PRO A 152 -4.28 21.14 0.37
CA PRO A 152 -5.35 21.87 1.05
C PRO A 152 -6.41 20.89 1.59
N ARG A 153 -6.89 21.14 2.81
CA ARG A 153 -8.10 20.48 3.32
C ARG A 153 -9.33 21.25 2.85
N ALA A 154 -10.43 20.54 2.58
CA ALA A 154 -11.67 21.19 2.13
C ALA A 154 -12.32 22.06 3.24
N GLY A 155 -12.20 21.69 4.51
CA GLY A 155 -12.56 22.52 5.69
C GLY A 155 -11.57 23.64 6.04
N GLY A 156 -10.51 23.85 5.24
CA GLY A 156 -9.43 24.80 5.52
C GLY A 156 -8.24 24.19 6.28
N GLY A 157 -7.07 24.81 6.13
CA GLY A 157 -5.81 24.26 6.61
C GLY A 157 -5.14 23.33 5.59
N LYS A 158 -4.13 22.57 6.04
CA LYS A 158 -3.32 21.70 5.18
C LYS A 158 -3.19 20.29 5.77
N ILE A 159 -2.84 19.34 4.92
CA ILE A 159 -2.42 17.99 5.31
C ILE A 159 -1.02 17.75 4.74
N ALA A 160 -0.08 17.43 5.62
CA ALA A 160 1.29 17.07 5.26
C ALA A 160 1.40 15.56 5.00
N VAL A 161 2.03 15.22 3.88
CA VAL A 161 2.19 13.85 3.40
C VAL A 161 3.60 13.68 2.83
N MET A 162 4.28 12.59 3.17
CA MET A 162 5.40 12.13 2.34
C MET A 162 4.82 11.35 1.17
N VAL A 163 4.85 11.95 -0.01
CA VAL A 163 4.28 11.36 -1.23
C VAL A 163 5.37 10.63 -1.99
N SER A 164 5.04 9.46 -2.52
CA SER A 164 5.89 8.74 -3.46
C SER A 164 5.03 7.97 -4.46
N MET A 165 5.59 7.69 -5.63
CA MET A 165 4.92 6.87 -6.64
C MET A 165 5.90 5.88 -7.27
N ILE A 166 5.43 4.65 -7.45
CA ILE A 166 6.14 3.59 -8.16
C ILE A 166 5.23 2.96 -9.23
N ARG A 167 5.86 2.30 -10.21
CA ARG A 167 5.23 1.24 -10.99
C ARG A 167 5.76 -0.10 -10.52
N ASP A 168 4.85 -1.05 -10.30
CA ASP A 168 5.21 -2.42 -9.96
C ASP A 168 5.67 -3.21 -11.20
N PRO A 169 6.13 -4.48 -11.04
CA PRO A 169 6.64 -5.30 -12.15
C PRO A 169 5.69 -5.46 -13.34
N ASP A 170 4.38 -5.31 -13.11
CA ASP A 170 3.34 -5.47 -14.13
C ASP A 170 2.75 -4.13 -14.58
N GLY A 171 3.33 -3.01 -14.12
CA GLY A 171 2.98 -1.65 -14.52
C GLY A 171 1.83 -1.04 -13.73
N TYR A 172 1.44 -1.59 -12.58
CA TYR A 172 0.42 -0.97 -11.72
C TYR A 172 0.99 0.27 -11.02
N TRP A 173 0.20 1.36 -11.00
CA TRP A 173 0.56 2.63 -10.37
C TRP A 173 0.26 2.59 -8.88
N ILE A 174 1.29 2.69 -8.06
CA ILE A 174 1.17 2.58 -6.60
C ILE A 174 1.72 3.84 -5.95
N GLU A 175 0.91 4.47 -5.10
CA GLU A 175 1.39 5.48 -4.16
C GLU A 175 1.73 4.82 -2.82
N VAL A 176 2.96 5.00 -2.36
CA VAL A 176 3.44 4.47 -1.08
C VAL A 176 3.69 5.65 -0.15
N ASN A 177 2.60 6.18 0.40
CA ASN A 177 2.62 7.47 1.09
C ASN A 177 2.75 7.29 2.61
N GLN A 178 3.22 8.32 3.29
CA GLN A 178 3.11 8.45 4.74
C GLN A 178 2.33 9.71 5.08
N LEU A 179 1.15 9.54 5.69
CA LEU A 179 0.46 10.65 6.33
C LEU A 179 1.28 11.12 7.55
N LEU A 180 1.59 12.42 7.58
CA LEU A 180 2.26 13.06 8.71
C LEU A 180 1.25 13.71 9.68
N ASP A 181 0.02 13.91 9.21
CA ASP A 181 -1.11 14.46 9.96
C ASP A 181 -2.29 13.47 10.05
N ALA A 182 -3.35 13.88 10.76
CA ALA A 182 -4.61 13.13 10.78
C ALA A 182 -5.20 12.95 9.38
N PRO A 183 -5.81 11.79 9.07
CA PRO A 183 -6.42 11.53 7.78
C PRO A 183 -7.59 12.49 7.50
N ALA A 184 -7.96 12.60 6.22
CA ALA A 184 -9.14 13.37 5.84
C ALA A 184 -10.41 12.76 6.43
N LYS A 185 -11.32 13.61 6.92
CA LYS A 185 -12.60 13.17 7.50
C LYS A 185 -13.72 13.33 6.48
N ALA A 186 -14.82 12.58 6.64
CA ALA A 186 -16.00 12.71 5.78
C ALA A 186 -16.67 14.10 5.83
N SER A 187 -16.28 14.94 6.79
CA SER A 187 -16.73 16.34 6.92
C SER A 187 -15.68 17.35 6.44
N ASP A 188 -14.53 16.88 5.95
CA ASP A 188 -13.54 17.76 5.31
C ASP A 188 -14.10 18.28 4.01
#